data_AF-A0A2S2QLM0-F1
#
_entry.id   AF-A0A2S2QLM0-F1
#
_cell.length_a   1.000
_cell.length_b   1.000
_cell.length_c   1.000
_cell.angle_alpha   90.00
_cell.angle_beta   90.00
_cell.angle_gamma   90.00
#
_symmetry.space_group_name_H-M   'P 1'
#
loop_
_entity.id
_entity.type
_entity.pdbx_description
1 polymer ?
#
loop_
_entity_poly.entity_id
_entity_poly.type
_entity_poly.pdbx_seq_one_letter_code
_entity_poly.pdbx_strand_id
1 'polypeptide(L)'
;RIRRGGRKRPVPKGATYGKPKSHGVNELKPKRCLQSIAEERVGRRCGGLRVLNSYWVGQDSTFKFYEVITVDTAHPAIRRDPKVNWICNAVHKHRELRGKTSAGRKSRGLGKGHGFSQTTGGSRKACWKRKNTLQLHRKR
;
A
#
# COMPACT_ATOMS: atom_id res chain seq x y z
N ARG A 1 -16.91 3.78 0.78
CA ARG A 1 -16.54 4.89 1.71
C ARG A 1 -15.54 4.46 2.78
N ILE A 2 -14.71 5.37 3.30
CA ILE A 2 -13.70 5.14 4.36
C ILE A 2 -13.81 6.24 5.42
N ARG A 3 -13.78 5.89 6.73
CA ARG A 3 -13.78 6.88 7.83
C ARG A 3 -12.48 7.69 7.81
N ARG A 4 -12.61 9.01 7.98
CA ARG A 4 -11.51 9.97 8.05
C ARG A 4 -10.79 9.91 9.39
N GLY A 5 -9.62 10.54 9.43
CA GLY A 5 -8.83 10.73 10.65
C GLY A 5 -7.63 9.79 10.78
N GLY A 6 -7.01 9.84 11.97
CA GLY A 6 -5.93 8.95 12.36
C GLY A 6 -6.41 7.54 12.68
N ARG A 7 -5.50 6.69 13.14
CA ARG A 7 -5.83 5.34 13.60
C ARG A 7 -5.39 5.22 15.06
N LYS A 8 -6.37 5.29 15.97
CA LYS A 8 -6.15 5.03 17.40
C LYS A 8 -5.52 3.65 17.58
N ARG A 9 -4.52 3.55 18.46
CA ARG A 9 -3.95 2.24 18.82
C ARG A 9 -5.00 1.39 19.55
N PRO A 10 -5.27 0.15 19.11
CA PRO A 10 -6.22 -0.73 19.80
C PRO A 10 -5.52 -1.37 21.01
N VAL A 11 -5.45 -0.64 22.13
CA VAL A 11 -4.93 -1.14 23.42
C VAL A 11 -5.98 -1.02 24.53
N PRO A 12 -6.07 -2.00 25.44
CA PRO A 12 -6.99 -1.93 26.58
C PRO A 12 -6.68 -0.71 27.45
N LYS A 13 -7.69 0.14 27.71
CA LYS A 13 -7.59 1.32 28.60
C LYS A 13 -6.42 2.28 28.31
N GLY A 14 -5.84 2.25 27.10
CA GLY A 14 -4.67 3.07 26.75
C GLY A 14 -3.32 2.53 27.22
N ALA A 15 -3.28 1.37 27.91
CA ALA A 15 -2.05 0.80 28.44
C ALA A 15 -1.21 0.12 27.35
N THR A 16 -0.02 0.67 27.05
CA THR A 16 0.88 0.12 26.02
C THR A 16 2.01 -0.75 26.58
N TYR A 17 2.17 -0.82 27.90
CA TYR A 17 3.17 -1.63 28.62
C TYR A 17 4.59 -1.54 28.02
N GLY A 18 5.13 -0.32 27.93
CA GLY A 18 6.45 -0.09 27.32
C GLY A 18 7.14 1.18 27.80
N LYS A 19 8.19 1.59 27.09
CA LYS A 19 8.92 2.84 27.38
C LYS A 19 8.06 4.07 27.05
N PRO A 20 8.25 5.23 27.70
CA PRO A 20 7.47 6.45 27.42
C PRO A 20 7.39 6.83 25.93
N LYS A 21 8.48 6.60 25.17
CA LYS A 21 8.54 6.80 23.71
C LYS A 21 7.43 6.08 22.93
N SER A 22 6.94 4.93 23.40
CA SER A 22 5.92 4.12 22.70
C SER A 22 4.52 4.24 23.29
N HIS A 23 4.30 5.11 24.30
CA HIS A 23 3.01 5.27 24.99
C HIS A 23 1.90 5.93 24.16
N GLY A 24 2.22 6.55 23.02
CA GLY A 24 1.24 7.26 22.20
C GLY A 24 0.07 6.38 21.72
N VAL A 25 -1.17 6.85 21.94
CA VAL A 25 -2.43 6.15 21.58
C VAL A 25 -3.28 6.91 20.55
N ASN A 26 -3.55 8.21 20.79
CA ASN A 26 -4.60 8.95 20.08
C ASN A 26 -4.14 9.58 18.75
N GLU A 27 -2.95 10.15 18.71
CA GLU A 27 -2.50 10.99 17.58
C GLU A 27 -1.78 10.24 16.46
N LEU A 28 -1.78 8.90 16.51
CA LEU A 28 -1.12 8.06 15.52
C LEU A 28 -1.78 8.18 14.14
N LYS A 29 -0.97 8.33 13.10
CA LYS A 29 -1.41 8.38 11.71
C LYS A 29 -1.14 7.05 11.00
N PRO A 30 -2.05 6.53 10.18
CA PRO A 30 -1.80 5.34 9.40
C PRO A 30 -0.69 5.59 8.37
N LYS A 31 0.21 4.62 8.19
CA LYS A 31 1.28 4.70 7.18
C LYS A 31 0.74 4.72 5.75
N ARG A 32 -0.39 4.05 5.50
CA ARG A 32 -1.05 3.99 4.19
C ARG A 32 -2.15 5.05 4.12
N CYS A 33 -2.35 5.62 2.92
CA CYS A 33 -3.43 6.58 2.70
C CYS A 33 -4.80 5.89 2.71
N LEU A 34 -5.86 6.67 2.99
CA LEU A 34 -7.24 6.18 3.04
C LEU A 34 -7.71 5.60 1.69
N GLN A 35 -7.21 6.15 0.58
CA GLN A 35 -7.48 5.65 -0.76
C GLN A 35 -6.97 4.21 -0.97
N SER A 36 -5.74 3.90 -0.53
CA SER A 36 -5.20 2.53 -0.59
C SER A 36 -5.98 1.56 0.29
N ILE A 37 -6.55 2.04 1.41
CA ILE A 37 -7.44 1.24 2.26
C ILE A 37 -8.77 0.96 1.54
N ALA A 38 -9.29 1.92 0.76
CA ALA A 38 -10.47 1.71 -0.07
C ALA A 38 -10.23 0.64 -1.14
N GLU A 39 -9.09 0.72 -1.85
CA GLU A 39 -8.67 -0.29 -2.84
C GLU A 39 -8.59 -1.69 -2.21
N GLU A 40 -8.00 -1.81 -1.01
CA GLU A 40 -7.92 -3.09 -0.30
C GLU A 40 -9.29 -3.64 0.10
N ARG A 41 -10.23 -2.81 0.56
CA ARG A 41 -11.58 -3.27 0.90
C ARG A 41 -12.31 -3.80 -0.32
N VAL A 42 -12.22 -3.11 -1.46
CA VAL A 42 -12.84 -3.55 -2.72
C VAL A 42 -12.16 -4.81 -3.24
N GLY A 43 -10.82 -4.86 -3.26
CA GLY A 43 -10.08 -6.05 -3.72
C GLY A 43 -10.35 -7.30 -2.88
N ARG A 44 -10.58 -7.16 -1.57
CA ARG A 44 -11.02 -8.28 -0.71
C ARG A 44 -12.45 -8.71 -0.98
N ARG A 45 -13.37 -7.76 -1.23
CA ARG A 45 -14.77 -8.06 -1.54
C ARG A 45 -14.93 -8.71 -2.90
N CYS A 46 -14.21 -8.21 -3.90
CA CYS A 46 -14.26 -8.65 -5.30
C CYS A 46 -13.00 -9.43 -5.66
N GLY A 47 -12.74 -10.55 -4.95
CA GLY A 47 -11.50 -11.32 -5.09
C GLY A 47 -11.22 -11.91 -6.48
N GLY A 48 -12.27 -12.11 -7.29
CA GLY A 48 -12.15 -12.55 -8.70
C GLY A 48 -11.64 -11.45 -9.64
N LEU A 49 -11.72 -10.19 -9.24
CA LEU A 49 -11.32 -9.03 -10.05
C LEU A 49 -9.92 -8.54 -9.68
N ARG A 50 -9.32 -7.71 -10.54
CA ARG A 50 -8.06 -7.04 -10.28
C ARG A 50 -8.25 -5.55 -10.14
N VAL A 51 -7.79 -4.98 -9.04
CA VAL A 51 -7.77 -3.53 -8.83
C VAL A 51 -6.75 -2.90 -9.79
N LEU A 52 -7.22 -1.98 -10.64
CA LEU A 52 -6.40 -1.21 -11.56
C LEU A 52 -5.91 0.07 -10.88
N ASN A 53 -6.84 0.94 -10.50
CA ASN A 53 -6.59 2.23 -9.87
C ASN A 53 -7.83 2.73 -9.11
N SER A 54 -7.75 3.92 -8.53
CA SER A 54 -8.88 4.57 -7.86
C SER A 54 -8.75 6.09 -7.92
N TYR A 55 -9.84 6.80 -7.67
CA TYR A 55 -9.86 8.26 -7.55
C TYR A 55 -10.83 8.75 -6.47
N TRP A 56 -10.61 9.99 -6.02
CA TRP A 56 -11.46 10.66 -5.02
C TRP A 56 -12.70 11.24 -5.70
N VAL A 57 -13.84 11.09 -5.04
CA VAL A 57 -15.14 11.58 -5.55
C VAL A 57 -15.68 12.71 -4.67
N GLY A 58 -15.54 12.57 -3.35
CA GLY A 58 -16.14 13.48 -2.39
C GLY A 58 -15.67 13.22 -0.97
N GLN A 59 -15.92 14.18 -0.08
CA GLN A 59 -15.68 14.01 1.34
C GLN A 59 -16.70 14.77 2.17
N ASP A 60 -17.08 14.19 3.31
CA ASP A 60 -17.80 14.87 4.38
C ASP A 60 -16.90 14.91 5.64
N SER A 61 -17.39 15.42 6.77
CA SER A 61 -16.62 15.50 8.02
C SER A 61 -16.12 14.14 8.53
N THR A 62 -16.87 13.07 8.28
CA THR A 62 -16.66 11.73 8.83
C THR A 62 -16.02 10.76 7.83
N PHE A 63 -16.27 10.91 6.53
CA PHE A 63 -15.94 9.95 5.48
C PHE A 63 -15.27 10.59 4.26
N LYS A 64 -14.49 9.76 3.56
CA LYS A 64 -14.06 9.99 2.18
C LYS A 64 -14.65 8.93 1.27
N PHE A 65 -15.03 9.38 0.08
CA PHE A 65 -15.60 8.56 -0.99
C PHE A 65 -14.58 8.43 -2.12
N TYR A 66 -14.44 7.20 -2.60
CA TYR A 66 -13.50 6.83 -3.65
C TYR A 66 -14.20 5.87 -4.59
N GLU A 67 -13.95 6.02 -5.89
CA GLU A 67 -14.29 5.05 -6.90
C GLU A 67 -13.06 4.21 -7.23
N VAL A 68 -13.25 2.89 -7.30
CA VAL A 68 -12.18 1.92 -7.52
C VAL A 68 -12.46 1.20 -8.83
N ILE A 69 -11.52 1.32 -9.77
CA ILE A 69 -11.60 0.69 -11.08
C ILE A 69 -11.07 -0.74 -10.93
N THR A 70 -11.89 -1.71 -11.29
CA THR A 70 -11.54 -3.14 -11.26
C THR A 70 -11.71 -3.76 -12.64
N VAL A 71 -10.92 -4.79 -12.92
CA VAL A 71 -10.89 -5.49 -14.21
C VAL A 71 -11.14 -6.97 -13.98
N ASP A 72 -12.03 -7.55 -14.77
CA ASP A 72 -12.21 -9.00 -14.84
C ASP A 72 -11.16 -9.63 -15.76
N THR A 73 -10.31 -10.49 -15.21
CA THR A 73 -9.25 -11.18 -15.96
C THR A 73 -9.72 -12.43 -16.71
N ALA A 74 -10.94 -12.91 -16.42
CA ALA A 74 -11.55 -14.05 -17.12
C ALA A 74 -12.25 -13.60 -18.41
N HIS A 75 -12.65 -12.33 -18.51
CA HIS A 75 -13.40 -11.82 -19.66
C HIS A 75 -12.56 -11.83 -20.97
N PRO A 76 -13.06 -12.43 -22.08
CA PRO A 76 -12.30 -12.54 -23.33
C PRO A 76 -11.85 -11.21 -23.91
N ALA A 77 -12.68 -10.15 -23.80
CA ALA A 77 -12.30 -8.82 -24.30
C ALA A 77 -11.03 -8.28 -23.60
N ILE A 78 -10.85 -8.54 -22.31
CA ILE A 78 -9.65 -8.13 -21.56
C ILE A 78 -8.46 -9.01 -21.92
N ARG A 79 -8.67 -10.31 -22.12
CA ARG A 79 -7.60 -11.26 -22.46
C ARG A 79 -7.04 -11.04 -23.85
N ARG A 80 -7.89 -10.68 -24.82
CA ARG A 80 -7.53 -10.45 -26.22
C ARG A 80 -6.97 -9.04 -26.47
N ASP A 81 -7.29 -8.06 -25.63
CA ASP A 81 -6.80 -6.69 -25.78
C ASP A 81 -5.33 -6.54 -25.32
N PRO A 82 -4.37 -6.27 -26.24
CA PRO A 82 -2.96 -6.12 -25.91
C PRO A 82 -2.65 -4.91 -25.00
N LYS A 83 -3.56 -3.93 -24.89
CA LYS A 83 -3.35 -2.73 -24.06
C LYS A 83 -3.51 -3.02 -22.57
N VAL A 84 -4.35 -3.99 -22.21
CA VAL A 84 -4.73 -4.25 -20.81
C VAL A 84 -4.40 -5.67 -20.35
N ASN A 85 -4.22 -6.63 -21.26
CA ASN A 85 -4.04 -8.04 -20.92
C ASN A 85 -2.84 -8.33 -19.99
N TRP A 86 -1.87 -7.41 -19.87
CA TRP A 86 -0.79 -7.49 -18.89
C TRP A 86 -1.32 -7.75 -17.47
N ILE A 87 -2.49 -7.20 -17.11
CA ILE A 87 -3.08 -7.35 -15.77
C ILE A 87 -3.55 -8.78 -15.48
N CYS A 88 -3.77 -9.59 -16.53
CA CYS A 88 -4.18 -10.99 -16.41
C CYS A 88 -3.07 -11.89 -15.87
N ASN A 89 -1.79 -11.50 -16.00
CA ASN A 89 -0.67 -12.29 -15.51
C ASN A 89 -0.74 -12.51 -13.99
N ALA A 90 -0.29 -13.68 -13.54
CA ALA A 90 -0.32 -14.06 -12.12
C ALA A 90 0.48 -13.10 -11.23
N VAL A 91 1.55 -12.47 -11.74
CA VAL A 91 2.34 -11.50 -10.97
C VAL A 91 1.54 -10.27 -10.53
N HIS A 92 0.38 -10.01 -11.14
CA HIS A 92 -0.54 -8.92 -10.83
C HIS A 92 -1.71 -9.34 -9.90
N LYS A 93 -1.70 -10.52 -9.26
CA LYS A 93 -2.72 -10.84 -8.23
C LYS A 93 -2.57 -9.91 -7.03
N HIS A 94 -3.66 -9.37 -6.49
CA HIS A 94 -3.65 -8.54 -5.29
C HIS A 94 -2.58 -7.42 -5.29
N ARG A 95 -2.65 -6.52 -6.28
CA ARG A 95 -1.73 -5.37 -6.39
C ARG A 95 -1.93 -4.39 -5.24
N GLU A 96 -3.17 -4.19 -4.83
CA GLU A 96 -3.61 -3.35 -3.73
C GLU A 96 -3.03 -3.79 -2.39
N LEU A 97 -2.96 -5.10 -2.12
CA LEU A 97 -2.36 -5.64 -0.89
C LEU A 97 -0.83 -5.48 -0.85
N ARG A 98 -0.18 -5.44 -2.01
CA ARG A 98 1.28 -5.33 -2.16
C ARG A 98 1.76 -3.90 -2.39
N GLY A 99 0.84 -2.92 -2.40
CA GLY A 99 1.17 -1.52 -2.68
C GLY A 99 1.76 -1.30 -4.08
N LYS A 100 1.20 -1.98 -5.08
CA LYS A 100 1.57 -1.86 -6.51
C LYS A 100 0.58 -1.01 -7.32
N THR A 101 -0.53 -0.56 -6.72
CA THR A 101 -1.42 0.48 -7.27
C THR A 101 -0.79 1.86 -7.12
N SER A 102 -1.34 2.88 -7.81
CA SER A 102 -0.84 4.25 -7.71
C SER A 102 -0.90 4.77 -6.26
N ALA A 103 -2.06 4.63 -5.61
CA ALA A 103 -2.26 5.04 -4.21
C ALA A 103 -1.34 4.28 -3.24
N GLY A 104 -1.23 2.95 -3.39
CA GLY A 104 -0.36 2.13 -2.56
C GLY A 104 1.12 2.47 -2.73
N ARG A 105 1.57 2.73 -3.96
CA ARG A 105 2.96 3.06 -4.28
C ARG A 105 3.41 4.37 -3.63
N LYS A 106 2.54 5.38 -3.54
CA LYS A 106 2.84 6.65 -2.83
C LYS A 106 3.28 6.43 -1.38
N SER A 107 2.62 5.52 -0.66
CA SER A 107 2.97 5.19 0.74
C SER A 107 4.32 4.47 0.91
N ARG A 108 4.88 3.92 -0.19
CA ARG A 108 6.18 3.23 -0.17
C ARG A 108 7.36 4.20 -0.20
N GLY A 109 7.13 5.45 -0.60
CA GLY A 109 8.16 6.49 -0.68
C GLY A 109 9.26 6.17 -1.70
N LEU A 110 8.86 5.68 -2.87
CA LEU A 110 9.79 5.41 -3.99
C LEU A 110 9.97 6.67 -4.84
N GLY A 111 11.18 6.91 -5.33
CA GLY A 111 11.50 8.03 -6.21
C GLY A 111 12.98 8.05 -6.60
N LYS A 112 13.42 9.13 -7.24
CA LYS A 112 14.82 9.34 -7.68
C LYS A 112 15.40 10.58 -6.97
N GLY A 113 16.71 10.59 -6.76
CA GLY A 113 17.42 11.71 -6.13
C GLY A 113 17.61 11.58 -4.62
N HIS A 114 18.25 12.58 -4.02
CA HIS A 114 18.69 12.57 -2.62
C HIS A 114 17.55 12.33 -1.62
N GLY A 115 16.33 12.79 -1.93
CA GLY A 115 15.14 12.62 -1.08
C GLY A 115 14.63 11.18 -0.94
N PHE A 116 15.13 10.24 -1.76
CA PHE A 116 14.65 8.85 -1.80
C PHE A 116 15.71 7.80 -1.43
N SER A 117 16.82 8.23 -0.83
CA SER A 117 17.95 7.38 -0.41
C SER A 117 17.56 6.20 0.48
N GLN A 118 16.47 6.35 1.25
CA GLN A 118 15.92 5.30 2.11
C GLN A 118 15.33 4.11 1.32
N THR A 119 15.10 4.26 0.01
CA THR A 119 14.49 3.22 -0.84
C THR A 119 15.36 2.75 -2.00
N THR A 120 16.62 3.18 -2.04
CA THR A 120 17.61 2.69 -3.03
C THR A 120 17.68 1.15 -3.00
N GLY A 121 17.51 0.51 -4.15
CA GLY A 121 17.36 -0.95 -4.25
C GLY A 121 15.90 -1.46 -4.17
N GLY A 122 14.91 -0.57 -4.28
CA GLY A 122 13.51 -0.90 -4.57
C GLY A 122 12.54 -0.87 -3.38
N SER A 123 13.03 -0.91 -2.14
CA SER A 123 12.21 -0.72 -0.94
C SER A 123 13.05 -0.33 0.28
N ARG A 124 12.41 0.19 1.34
CA ARG A 124 13.11 0.52 2.60
C ARG A 124 13.81 -0.67 3.22
N LYS A 125 13.15 -1.84 3.23
CA LYS A 125 13.72 -3.07 3.81
C LYS A 125 14.88 -3.60 2.97
N ALA A 126 14.80 -3.51 1.64
CA ALA A 126 15.91 -3.88 0.76
C ALA A 126 17.14 -2.99 0.98
N CYS A 127 16.94 -1.66 1.07
CA CYS A 127 18.01 -0.71 1.37
C CYS A 127 18.66 -1.00 2.73
N TRP A 128 17.84 -1.19 3.77
CA TRP A 128 18.33 -1.54 5.11
C TRP A 128 19.13 -2.85 5.12
N LYS A 129 18.61 -3.92 4.49
CA LYS A 129 19.31 -5.21 4.43
C LYS A 129 20.68 -5.06 3.78
N ARG A 130 20.77 -4.37 2.63
CA ARG A 130 22.04 -4.12 1.94
C ARG A 130 23.06 -3.37 2.81
N LYS A 131 22.62 -2.34 3.54
CA LYS A 131 23.51 -1.54 4.41
C LYS A 131 23.96 -2.27 5.67
N ASN A 132 23.19 -3.24 6.15
CA ASN A 132 23.47 -3.98 7.38
C ASN A 132 23.99 -5.40 7.10
N THR A 133 24.36 -5.71 5.86
CA THR A 133 24.99 -6.99 5.49
C THR A 133 26.48 -6.76 5.30
N LEU A 134 27.31 -7.34 6.17
CA LEU A 134 28.76 -7.38 6.00
C LEU A 134 29.10 -8.34 4.85
N GLN A 135 29.85 -7.86 3.86
CA GLN A 135 30.36 -8.71 2.77
C GLN A 135 31.70 -9.30 3.20
N LEU A 136 31.76 -10.62 3.30
CA LEU A 136 32.99 -11.36 3.62
C LEU A 136 33.41 -12.14 2.37
N HIS A 137 34.29 -11.53 1.58
CA HIS A 137 34.83 -12.17 0.39
C HIS A 137 35.86 -13.24 0.78
N ARG A 138 36.02 -14.27 -0.07
CA ARG A 138 36.95 -15.39 0.16
C ARG A 138 38.40 -14.93 0.31
N LYS A 139 38.77 -13.89 -0.45
CA LYS A 139 40.01 -13.14 -0.30
C LYS A 139 39.63 -11.72 0.10
N ARG A 140 40.26 -11.20 1.15
CA ARG A 140 40.11 -9.80 1.56
C ARG A 140 41.14 -8.94 0.85
#